data_AF-A0A812Z650-F1
#
_entry.id   AF-A0A812Z650-F1
#
_cell.length_a   1.000
_cell.length_b   1.000
_cell.length_c   1.000
_cell.angle_alpha   90.00
_cell.angle_beta   90.00
_cell.angle_gamma   90.00
#
_symmetry.space_group_name_H-M   'P 1'
#
loop_
_entity.id
_entity.type
_entity.pdbx_description
1 polymer ?
#
loop_
_entity_poly.entity_id
_entity_poly.type
_entity_poly.pdbx_seq_one_letter_code
_entity_poly.pdbx_strand_id
1 'polypeptide(L)'
;VIETIEFVLGTVSHTASYLRLWALSLAHQQLSLVFFNLILLSGMAMPLPLNIFAMYFCFALWFVVTLAILGGMDVMECFLHTLRLHWVEFQSKFYKADGHAFQPFQHRSVLAQCLKD
;
A
#
# COMPACT_ATOMS: atom_id res chain seq x y z
N VAL A 1 -10.56 -1.17 -35.41
CA VAL A 1 -9.17 -1.61 -35.72
C VAL A 1 -8.21 -1.13 -34.65
N ILE A 2 -8.10 0.18 -34.38
CA ILE A 2 -7.23 0.72 -33.31
C ILE A 2 -7.63 0.16 -31.93
N GLU A 3 -8.90 0.28 -31.55
CA GLU A 3 -9.44 -0.27 -30.28
C GLU A 3 -9.20 -1.78 -30.13
N THR A 4 -9.26 -2.53 -31.23
CA THR A 4 -9.08 -3.99 -31.22
C THR A 4 -7.61 -4.38 -31.00
N ILE A 5 -6.67 -3.66 -31.62
CA ILE A 5 -5.22 -3.87 -31.44
C ILE A 5 -4.82 -3.43 -30.02
N GLU A 6 -5.32 -2.29 -29.56
CA GLU A 6 -5.10 -1.78 -28.21
C GLU A 6 -5.64 -2.73 -27.14
N PHE A 7 -6.82 -3.31 -27.35
CA PHE A 7 -7.42 -4.26 -26.42
C PHE A 7 -6.60 -5.56 -26.28
N VAL A 8 -6.12 -6.13 -27.40
CA VAL A 8 -5.32 -7.37 -27.36
C VAL A 8 -3.96 -7.12 -26.71
N LEU A 9 -3.25 -6.05 -27.10
CA LEU A 9 -1.96 -5.68 -26.50
C LEU A 9 -2.11 -5.27 -25.02
N GLY A 10 -3.18 -4.55 -24.70
CA GLY A 10 -3.54 -4.15 -23.34
C GLY A 10 -3.82 -5.36 -22.44
N THR A 11 -4.53 -6.38 -22.93
CA THR A 11 -4.84 -7.59 -22.13
C THR A 11 -3.59 -8.33 -21.67
N VAL A 12 -2.58 -8.49 -22.55
CA VAL A 12 -1.30 -9.12 -22.19
C VAL A 12 -0.53 -8.24 -21.20
N SER A 13 -0.46 -6.93 -21.46
CA SER A 13 0.24 -5.96 -20.60
C SER A 13 -0.36 -5.90 -19.19
N HIS A 14 -1.69 -5.82 -19.09
CA HIS A 14 -2.40 -5.79 -17.82
C HIS A 14 -2.16 -7.09 -17.03
N THR A 15 -2.19 -8.25 -17.69
CA THR A 15 -1.91 -9.54 -17.04
C THR A 15 -0.49 -9.58 -16.47
N ALA A 16 0.52 -9.16 -17.23
CA ALA A 16 1.91 -9.09 -16.77
C ALA A 16 2.09 -8.11 -15.59
N SER A 17 1.35 -6.99 -15.59
CA SER A 17 1.40 -5.96 -14.54
C SER A 17 0.99 -6.49 -13.14
N TYR A 18 0.13 -7.52 -13.06
CA TYR A 18 -0.26 -8.14 -11.78
C TYR A 18 0.89 -8.87 -11.07
N LEU A 19 1.96 -9.25 -11.78
CA LEU A 19 3.17 -9.85 -11.17
C LEU A 19 3.78 -8.94 -10.09
N ARG A 20 3.54 -7.63 -10.16
CA ARG A 20 4.00 -6.68 -9.15
C ARG A 20 3.52 -7.03 -7.74
N LEU A 21 2.26 -7.46 -7.60
CA LEU A 21 1.71 -7.80 -6.28
C LEU A 21 2.44 -9.00 -5.68
N TRP A 22 2.80 -9.98 -6.53
CA TRP A 22 3.60 -11.11 -6.10
C TRP A 22 5.01 -10.70 -5.68
N ALA A 23 5.68 -9.86 -6.47
CA ALA A 23 7.01 -9.36 -6.14
C ALA A 23 7.03 -8.57 -4.82
N LEU A 24 6.04 -7.72 -4.61
CA LEU A 24 5.90 -6.94 -3.37
C LEU A 24 5.64 -7.86 -2.16
N SER A 25 4.79 -8.89 -2.34
CA SER A 25 4.55 -9.89 -1.29
C SER A 25 5.81 -10.69 -0.94
N LEU A 26 6.66 -11.00 -1.92
CA LEU A 26 7.95 -11.67 -1.68
C LEU A 26 8.92 -10.76 -0.92
N ALA A 27 9.03 -9.50 -1.33
CA ALA A 27 9.89 -8.53 -0.64
C ALA A 27 9.47 -8.33 0.82
N HIS A 28 8.17 -8.17 1.08
CA HIS A 28 7.63 -8.02 2.43
C HIS A 28 7.91 -9.24 3.31
N GLN A 29 7.76 -10.46 2.78
CA GLN A 29 8.11 -11.68 3.52
C GLN A 29 9.60 -11.74 3.89
N GLN A 30 10.49 -11.41 2.94
CA GLN A 30 11.93 -11.43 3.19
C GLN A 30 12.33 -10.35 4.19
N LEU A 31 11.80 -9.14 4.07
CA LEU A 31 12.04 -8.02 4.98
C LEU A 31 11.62 -8.38 6.42
N SER A 32 10.44 -8.97 6.59
CA SER A 32 9.93 -9.42 7.90
C SER A 32 10.84 -10.46 8.56
N LEU A 33 11.30 -11.46 7.78
CA LEU A 33 12.20 -12.50 8.25
C LEU A 33 13.57 -11.94 8.65
N VAL A 34 14.10 -10.99 7.88
CA VAL A 34 15.39 -10.33 8.18
C VAL A 34 15.30 -9.52 9.47
N PHE A 35 14.25 -8.73 9.67
CA PHE A 35 14.08 -7.97 10.91
C PHE A 35 13.88 -8.87 12.14
N PHE A 36 13.13 -9.96 11.99
CA PHE A 36 12.95 -10.92 13.09
C PHE A 36 14.28 -11.59 13.49
N ASN A 37 15.05 -12.06 12.51
CA ASN A 37 16.33 -12.70 12.76
C ASN A 37 17.39 -11.72 13.30
N LEU A 38 17.47 -10.51 12.76
CA LEU A 38 18.50 -9.55 13.17
C LEU A 38 18.23 -8.94 14.56
N ILE A 39 16.96 -8.67 14.90
CA ILE A 39 16.64 -7.96 16.15
C ILE A 39 16.34 -8.95 17.27
N LEU A 40 15.42 -9.89 17.04
CA LEU A 40 14.87 -10.74 18.08
C LEU A 40 15.80 -11.93 18.35
N LEU A 41 16.21 -12.66 17.31
CA LEU A 41 17.12 -13.81 17.44
C LEU A 41 18.50 -13.40 17.99
N SER A 42 19.02 -12.23 17.59
CA SER A 42 20.27 -11.69 18.14
C SER A 42 20.15 -11.36 19.63
N GLY A 43 19.00 -10.81 20.06
CA GLY A 43 18.72 -10.58 21.48
C GLY A 43 18.68 -11.87 22.30
N MET A 44 18.18 -12.97 21.73
CA MET A 44 18.14 -14.28 22.39
C MET A 44 19.51 -14.93 22.58
N ALA A 45 20.47 -14.65 21.70
CA ALA A 45 21.77 -15.33 21.67
C ALA A 45 22.75 -14.89 22.79
N MET A 46 22.38 -13.92 23.64
CA MET A 46 23.24 -13.44 24.73
C MET A 46 23.27 -14.40 25.95
N PRO A 47 24.41 -14.54 26.66
CA PRO A 47 24.50 -15.38 27.86
C PRO A 47 23.67 -14.81 29.04
N LEU A 48 23.09 -15.71 29.87
CA LEU A 48 22.43 -15.33 31.13
C LEU A 48 23.46 -14.70 32.10
N PRO A 49 23.08 -13.72 32.96
CA PRO A 49 21.74 -13.26 33.36
C PRO A 49 21.26 -11.94 32.71
N LEU A 50 22.08 -11.28 31.90
CA LEU A 50 21.78 -9.97 31.30
C LEU A 50 20.75 -10.05 30.14
N ASN A 51 20.51 -11.26 29.65
CA ASN A 51 19.60 -11.56 28.54
C ASN A 51 18.14 -11.13 28.83
N ILE A 52 17.65 -11.20 30.06
CA ILE A 52 16.24 -10.85 30.37
C ILE A 52 15.94 -9.37 30.06
N PHE A 53 16.85 -8.47 30.44
CA PHE A 53 16.69 -7.04 30.21
C PHE A 53 16.94 -6.68 28.74
N ALA A 54 17.94 -7.34 28.12
CA ALA A 54 18.23 -7.19 26.70
C ALA A 54 17.05 -7.65 25.82
N MET A 55 16.41 -8.77 26.17
CA MET A 55 15.25 -9.32 25.46
C MET A 55 14.07 -8.35 25.48
N TYR A 56 13.76 -7.74 26.64
CA TYR A 56 12.67 -6.78 26.74
C TYR A 56 12.90 -5.56 25.83
N PHE A 57 14.14 -5.05 25.80
CA PHE A 57 14.51 -3.95 24.92
C PHE A 57 14.50 -4.34 23.43
N CYS A 58 15.08 -5.49 23.07
CA CYS A 58 15.05 -6.02 21.70
C CYS A 58 13.63 -6.27 21.21
N PHE A 59 12.72 -6.75 22.06
CA PHE A 59 11.32 -6.93 21.71
C PHE A 59 10.62 -5.59 21.47
N ALA A 60 10.82 -4.61 22.35
CA ALA A 60 10.27 -3.27 22.16
C ALA A 60 10.77 -2.62 20.86
N LEU A 61 12.07 -2.76 20.57
CA LEU A 61 12.67 -2.24 19.34
C LEU A 61 12.15 -2.97 18.09
N TRP A 62 12.05 -4.29 18.12
CA TRP A 62 11.46 -5.08 17.04
C TRP A 62 10.03 -4.65 16.75
N PHE A 63 9.20 -4.50 17.80
CA PHE A 63 7.81 -4.09 17.66
C PHE A 63 7.66 -2.70 17.02
N VAL A 64 8.46 -1.73 17.46
CA VAL A 64 8.45 -0.37 16.90
C VAL A 64 8.88 -0.37 15.44
N VAL A 65 9.94 -1.11 15.09
CA VAL A 65 10.45 -1.22 13.71
C VAL A 65 9.42 -1.91 12.80
N THR A 66 8.81 -3.00 13.26
CA THR A 66 7.76 -3.69 12.50
C THR A 66 6.53 -2.80 12.30
N LEU A 67 6.07 -2.08 13.32
CA LEU A 67 4.93 -1.18 13.13
C LEU A 67 5.24 0.00 12.21
N ALA A 68 6.40 0.64 12.37
CA ALA A 68 6.75 1.82 11.58
C ALA A 68 6.98 1.47 10.11
N ILE A 69 7.81 0.46 9.83
CA ILE A 69 8.24 0.12 8.48
C ILE A 69 7.23 -0.82 7.83
N LEU A 70 6.98 -2.00 8.41
CA LEU A 70 6.13 -3.02 7.80
C LEU A 70 4.64 -2.64 7.87
N GLY A 71 4.21 -2.04 8.97
CA GLY A 71 2.82 -1.61 9.15
C GLY A 71 2.49 -0.29 8.46
N GLY A 72 3.39 0.70 8.56
CA GLY A 72 3.15 2.03 8.02
C GLY A 72 3.50 2.15 6.53
N MET A 73 4.77 1.93 6.21
CA MET A 73 5.32 2.22 4.88
C MET A 73 4.92 1.16 3.85
N ASP A 74 5.20 -0.12 4.11
CA ASP A 74 4.95 -1.21 3.14
C ASP A 74 3.45 -1.35 2.80
N VAL A 75 2.57 -1.13 3.78
CA VAL A 75 1.11 -1.18 3.57
C VAL A 75 0.64 -0.03 2.66
N MET A 76 1.21 1.16 2.82
CA MET A 76 0.90 2.31 1.95
C MET A 76 1.33 2.03 0.50
N GLU A 77 2.49 1.41 0.30
CA GLU A 77 2.97 1.01 -1.03
C GLU A 77 2.02 -0.02 -1.68
N CYS A 78 1.61 -1.04 -0.92
CA CYS A 78 0.63 -2.04 -1.38
C CYS A 78 -0.70 -1.37 -1.77
N PHE A 79 -1.17 -0.41 -0.96
CA PHE A 79 -2.39 0.31 -1.21
C PHE A 79 -2.32 1.10 -2.53
N LEU A 80 -1.27 1.88 -2.75
CA LEU A 80 -1.11 2.68 -3.97
C LEU A 80 -0.94 1.80 -5.22
N HIS A 81 -0.22 0.68 -5.12
CA HIS A 81 -0.14 -0.29 -6.21
C HIS A 81 -1.49 -0.91 -6.55
N THR A 82 -2.30 -1.21 -5.53
CA THR A 82 -3.66 -1.72 -5.72
C THR A 82 -4.59 -0.67 -6.31
N LEU A 83 -4.49 0.59 -5.87
CA LEU A 83 -5.25 1.70 -6.45
C LEU A 83 -4.94 1.88 -7.94
N ARG A 84 -3.65 1.81 -8.31
CA ARG A 84 -3.21 1.89 -9.71
C ARG A 84 -3.77 0.75 -10.54
N LEU A 85 -3.74 -0.48 -10.01
CA LEU A 85 -4.37 -1.65 -10.62
C LEU A 85 -5.87 -1.45 -10.89
N HIS A 86 -6.58 -0.84 -9.94
CA HIS A 86 -8.00 -0.52 -10.14
C HIS A 86 -8.21 0.57 -11.18
N TRP A 87 -7.38 1.62 -11.16
CA TRP A 87 -7.53 2.76 -12.05
C TRP A 87 -7.19 2.43 -13.51
N VAL A 88 -6.06 1.75 -13.74
CA VAL A 88 -5.56 1.52 -15.10
C VAL A 88 -6.02 0.17 -15.63
N GLU A 89 -5.84 -0.92 -14.87
CA GLU A 89 -6.11 -2.27 -15.36
C GLU A 89 -7.60 -2.66 -15.28
N PHE A 90 -8.37 -2.14 -14.31
CA PHE A 90 -9.78 -2.48 -14.13
C PHE A 90 -10.75 -1.48 -14.80
N GLN A 91 -10.59 -0.18 -14.56
CA GLN A 91 -11.54 0.81 -15.09
C GLN A 91 -11.48 0.95 -16.62
N SER A 92 -10.32 0.75 -17.26
CA SER A 92 -10.18 0.84 -18.73
C SER A 92 -11.04 -0.14 -19.53
N LYS A 93 -11.65 -1.14 -18.88
CA LYS A 93 -12.52 -2.14 -19.55
C LYS A 93 -14.00 -1.74 -19.62
N PHE A 94 -14.49 -0.97 -18.65
CA PHE A 94 -15.92 -0.74 -18.47
C PHE A 94 -16.28 0.73 -18.23
N TYR A 95 -15.34 1.54 -17.74
CA TYR A 95 -15.59 2.93 -17.36
C TYR A 95 -15.33 3.87 -18.53
N LYS A 96 -16.38 4.52 -19.04
CA LYS A 96 -16.31 5.47 -20.17
C LYS A 96 -16.09 6.93 -19.76
N ALA A 97 -16.08 7.25 -18.46
CA ALA A 97 -15.81 8.57 -17.90
C ALA A 97 -16.71 9.75 -18.35
N ASP A 98 -17.84 9.54 -19.03
CA ASP A 98 -18.76 10.59 -19.52
C ASP A 98 -19.73 11.15 -18.45
N GLY A 99 -19.33 11.16 -17.17
CA GLY A 99 -20.18 11.59 -16.05
C GLY A 99 -19.98 13.05 -15.65
N HIS A 100 -21.04 13.72 -15.23
CA HIS A 100 -20.94 15.01 -14.53
C HIS A 100 -21.05 14.81 -13.02
N ALA A 101 -20.19 15.49 -12.25
CA ALA A 101 -20.25 15.47 -10.79
C ALA A 101 -21.56 16.13 -10.33
N PHE A 102 -22.38 15.37 -9.59
CA PHE A 102 -23.61 15.90 -9.02
C PHE A 102 -23.29 16.94 -7.94
N GLN A 103 -23.68 18.19 -8.17
CA GLN A 103 -23.60 19.27 -7.19
C GLN A 103 -25.01 19.58 -6.67
N PRO A 104 -25.40 19.06 -5.49
CA PRO A 104 -26.68 19.42 -4.90
C PRO A 104 -26.68 20.88 -4.44
N PHE A 105 -27.86 21.50 -4.48
CA PHE A 105 -28.06 22.81 -3.88
C PHE A 105 -27.90 22.72 -2.35
N GLN A 106 -26.90 23.42 -1.80
CA GLN A 106 -26.63 23.49 -0.37
C GLN A 106 -26.81 24.93 0.12
N HIS A 107 -27.72 25.16 1.07
CA HIS A 107 -27.95 26.50 1.62
C HIS A 107 -26.69 27.14 2.23
N ARG A 108 -25.77 26.33 2.77
CA ARG A 108 -24.51 26.80 3.35
C ARG A 108 -23.54 27.37 2.32
N SER A 109 -23.48 26.81 1.10
CA SER A 109 -22.60 27.33 0.04
C SER A 109 -23.12 28.67 -0.49
N VAL A 110 -24.45 28.81 -0.64
CA VAL A 110 -25.09 30.07 -1.07
C VAL A 110 -24.91 31.18 -0.05
N LEU A 111 -25.14 30.90 1.25
CA LEU A 111 -24.93 31.88 2.31
C LEU A 111 -23.47 32.33 2.45
N ALA A 112 -22.52 31.42 2.29
CA ALA A 112 -21.09 31.76 2.30
C ALA A 112 -20.67 32.64 1.12
N GLN A 113 -21.37 32.54 -0.01
CA GLN A 113 -21.13 33.34 -1.20
C GLN A 113 -21.67 34.77 -1.01
N CYS A 114 -22.89 34.93 -0.46
CA CYS A 114 -23.48 36.24 -0.15
C CYS A 114 -22.79 37.01 0.99
N LEU A 115 -22.06 36.34 1.88
CA LEU A 115 -21.31 36.98 2.98
C LEU A 115 -19.93 37.50 2.55
N LYS A 116 -19.48 37.14 1.34
CA LYS A 116 -18.17 37.51 0.78
C LYS A 116 -18.27 38.71 -0.17
N ASP A 117 -19.47 39.06 -0.62
CA ASP A 117 -19.82 40.27 -1.37
C ASP A 117 -20.17 41.42 -0.40
#